data_AF-A0A4R1KAL7-F1
#
_entry.id   AF-A0A4R1KAL7-F1
#
_cell.length_a   1.000
_cell.length_b   1.000
_cell.length_c   1.000
_cell.angle_alpha   90.00
_cell.angle_beta   90.00
_cell.angle_gamma   90.00
#
_symmetry.space_group_name_H-M   'P 1'
#
loop_
_entity.id
_entity.type
_entity.pdbx_description
1 polymer ?
#
loop_
_entity_poly.entity_id
_entity_poly.type
_entity_poly.pdbx_seq_one_letter_code
_entity_poly.pdbx_strand_id
1 'polypeptide(L)'
;MAYRNGNYAAFYVAEPFVESTLGAYATKDFLYYQLLRAWKSTDSSFPFNDSHNKTYNVRDDSDWETTLKPRLRERLRNSKNIVLFLSANTVNSRALREEIDYGINNQELPVIVIYPEYATKESLLTNGYLKDSVKSLWDKLPIFRDSMSKVPTLHIHLEKSIIERALNNTNFMLSTKRDADIYIYKS
;
A
#
# COMPACT_ATOMS: atom_id res chain seq x y z
N MET A 1 -0.49 19.57 15.97
CA MET A 1 -0.24 18.28 15.29
C MET A 1 -1.16 18.22 14.08
N ALA A 2 -0.64 18.07 12.86
CA ALA A 2 -1.52 17.87 11.70
C ALA A 2 -2.29 16.55 11.86
N TYR A 3 -3.60 16.56 11.65
CA TYR A 3 -4.45 15.37 11.78
C TYR A 3 -4.15 14.40 10.63
N ARG A 4 -3.42 13.30 10.94
CA ARG A 4 -3.03 12.27 9.97
C ARG A 4 -4.21 11.32 9.73
N ASN A 5 -4.85 11.42 8.56
CA ASN A 5 -6.01 10.60 8.24
C ASN A 5 -5.97 9.97 6.84
N GLY A 6 -4.91 10.22 6.06
CA GLY A 6 -4.77 9.65 4.73
C GLY A 6 -4.39 8.17 4.75
N ASN A 7 -4.80 7.42 3.73
CA ASN A 7 -4.25 6.11 3.40
C ASN A 7 -3.25 6.31 2.27
N TYR A 8 -2.00 5.89 2.44
CA TYR A 8 -0.97 6.01 1.40
C TYR A 8 -0.99 4.76 0.53
N ALA A 9 -1.33 4.86 -0.75
CA ALA A 9 -1.32 3.71 -1.64
C ALA A 9 0.08 3.54 -2.26
N ALA A 10 0.78 2.47 -1.89
CA ALA A 10 2.09 2.12 -2.42
C ALA A 10 1.96 0.93 -3.38
N PHE A 11 2.51 1.06 -4.59
CA PHE A 11 2.47 0.03 -5.62
C PHE A 11 3.54 0.29 -6.68
N TYR A 12 3.84 -0.75 -7.46
CA TYR A 12 4.78 -0.67 -8.56
C TYR A 12 4.10 -0.26 -9.87
N VAL A 13 4.77 0.61 -10.62
CA VAL A 13 4.55 0.92 -12.03
C VAL A 13 5.91 1.18 -12.67
N ALA A 14 6.06 0.86 -13.96
CA ALA A 14 7.25 1.23 -14.71
C ALA A 14 7.35 2.76 -14.82
N GLU A 15 8.51 3.34 -14.52
CA GLU A 15 8.76 4.78 -14.52
C GLU A 15 9.49 5.20 -15.82
N PRO A 16 9.17 6.36 -16.42
CA PRO A 16 8.17 7.34 -16.00
C PRO A 16 6.73 6.86 -16.28
N PHE A 17 5.78 7.22 -15.41
CA PHE A 17 4.37 6.85 -15.51
C PHE A 17 3.46 8.08 -15.46
N VAL A 18 2.54 8.18 -16.42
CA VAL A 18 1.55 9.27 -16.51
C VAL A 18 0.13 8.70 -16.45
N GLU A 19 -0.59 9.04 -15.38
CA GLU A 19 -1.93 8.51 -15.07
C GLU A 19 -3.01 8.85 -16.12
N SER A 20 -2.80 9.91 -16.91
CA SER A 20 -3.79 10.40 -17.90
C SER A 20 -3.79 9.64 -19.23
N THR A 21 -2.89 8.69 -19.42
CA THR A 21 -2.82 7.89 -20.66
C THR A 21 -3.90 6.80 -20.66
N LEU A 22 -4.49 6.50 -21.83
CA LEU A 22 -5.58 5.50 -21.94
C LEU A 22 -5.17 4.12 -21.40
N GLY A 23 -3.89 3.76 -21.54
CA GLY A 23 -3.32 2.51 -21.03
C GLY A 23 -3.06 2.49 -19.52
N ALA A 24 -3.06 3.64 -18.83
CA ALA A 24 -2.77 3.71 -17.40
C ALA A 24 -3.74 2.85 -16.59
N TYR A 25 -5.04 2.92 -16.89
CA TYR A 25 -6.09 2.19 -16.18
C TYR A 25 -6.02 0.66 -16.33
N ALA A 26 -5.31 0.15 -17.34
CA ALA A 26 -5.03 -1.27 -17.52
C ALA A 26 -3.65 -1.69 -16.97
N THR A 27 -2.85 -0.74 -16.50
CA THR A 27 -1.47 -0.99 -16.06
C THR A 27 -1.46 -1.58 -14.66
N LYS A 28 -0.90 -2.79 -14.50
CA LYS A 28 -0.57 -3.35 -13.19
C LYS A 28 0.66 -2.61 -12.63
N ASP A 29 0.70 -2.23 -11.35
CA ASP A 29 -0.29 -2.41 -10.29
C ASP A 29 -1.22 -1.18 -10.09
N PHE A 30 -1.10 -0.14 -10.93
CA PHE A 30 -1.91 1.08 -10.86
C PHE A 30 -3.42 0.82 -10.89
N LEU A 31 -3.86 -0.18 -11.66
CA LEU A 31 -5.28 -0.54 -11.74
C LEU A 31 -5.89 -0.88 -10.37
N TYR A 32 -5.11 -1.45 -9.45
CA TYR A 32 -5.60 -1.82 -8.12
C TYR A 32 -5.76 -0.59 -7.21
N TYR A 33 -4.90 0.41 -7.35
CA TYR A 33 -5.11 1.72 -6.74
C TYR A 33 -6.36 2.42 -7.31
N GLN A 34 -6.53 2.39 -8.63
CA GLN A 34 -7.72 2.95 -9.28
C GLN A 34 -9.01 2.24 -8.82
N LEU A 35 -8.96 0.95 -8.51
CA LEU A 35 -10.08 0.21 -7.93
C LEU A 35 -10.50 0.78 -6.56
N LEU A 36 -9.55 1.15 -5.69
CA LEU A 36 -9.86 1.79 -4.40
C LEU A 36 -10.55 3.15 -4.61
N ARG A 37 -10.07 3.94 -5.58
CA ARG A 37 -10.68 5.23 -5.93
C ARG A 37 -12.09 5.04 -6.50
N ALA A 38 -12.26 4.05 -7.38
CA ALA A 38 -13.56 3.72 -7.97
C ALA A 38 -14.56 3.37 -6.87
N TRP A 39 -14.22 2.47 -5.95
CA TRP A 39 -15.09 2.14 -4.81
C TRP A 39 -15.42 3.35 -3.95
N LYS A 40 -14.45 4.22 -3.64
CA LYS A 40 -14.70 5.46 -2.90
C LYS A 40 -15.61 6.44 -3.65
N SER A 41 -15.50 6.50 -4.97
CA SER A 41 -16.32 7.38 -5.81
C SER A 41 -17.76 6.89 -5.93
N THR A 42 -17.96 5.57 -6.00
CA THR A 42 -19.28 4.94 -6.04
C THR A 42 -19.94 4.92 -4.67
N ASP A 43 -19.16 4.77 -3.61
CA ASP A 43 -19.62 4.66 -2.23
C ASP A 43 -18.76 5.55 -1.33
N SER A 44 -19.32 6.70 -0.96
CA SER A 44 -18.64 7.69 -0.12
C SER A 44 -18.35 7.18 1.30
N SER A 45 -19.01 6.10 1.74
CA SER A 45 -18.74 5.47 3.04
C SER A 45 -17.51 4.57 3.03
N PHE A 46 -17.05 4.14 1.84
CA PHE A 46 -15.86 3.31 1.71
C PHE A 46 -14.66 4.01 2.41
N PRO A 47 -13.95 3.37 3.34
CA PRO A 47 -13.03 4.01 4.29
C PRO A 47 -11.63 4.30 3.70
N PHE A 48 -11.56 4.74 2.44
CA PHE A 48 -10.32 5.11 1.76
C PHE A 48 -10.21 6.64 1.61
N ASN A 49 -9.28 7.24 2.36
CA ASN A 49 -8.94 8.66 2.30
C ASN A 49 -7.63 8.83 1.52
N ASP A 50 -7.73 9.01 0.22
CA ASP A 50 -6.57 8.97 -0.68
C ASP A 50 -5.53 10.07 -0.39
N SER A 51 -4.31 9.68 -0.02
CA SER A 51 -3.19 10.61 0.22
C SER A 51 -2.61 11.22 -1.08
N HIS A 52 -2.96 10.66 -2.25
CA HIS A 52 -2.48 11.12 -3.56
C HIS A 52 -3.37 12.23 -4.15
N ASN A 53 -4.61 12.38 -3.66
CA ASN A 53 -5.63 13.28 -4.24
C ASN A 53 -5.26 14.79 -4.20
N LYS A 54 -4.22 15.18 -3.46
CA LYS A 54 -3.87 16.60 -3.25
C LYS A 54 -2.62 17.08 -3.98
N THR A 55 -1.88 16.22 -4.68
CA THR A 55 -0.60 16.62 -5.31
C THR A 55 -0.37 15.94 -6.66
N TYR A 56 0.32 16.65 -7.54
CA TYR A 56 0.73 16.20 -8.88
C TYR A 56 1.55 14.88 -8.84
N ASN A 57 1.50 14.10 -9.93
CA ASN A 57 2.08 12.75 -10.08
C ASN A 57 3.44 12.56 -9.37
N VAL A 58 3.61 11.44 -8.65
CA VAL A 58 4.86 11.08 -7.95
C VAL A 58 5.70 10.04 -8.68
N ARG A 59 5.39 9.85 -9.96
CA ARG A 59 6.04 8.90 -10.86
C ARG A 59 6.36 9.57 -12.21
N ASP A 60 6.41 10.90 -12.24
CA ASP A 60 6.82 11.68 -13.41
C ASP A 60 8.35 11.81 -13.48
N ASP A 61 8.86 12.52 -14.48
CA ASP A 61 10.28 12.77 -14.74
C ASP A 61 10.86 13.93 -13.92
N SER A 62 10.15 14.39 -12.87
CA SER A 62 10.64 15.46 -11.99
C SER A 62 11.91 15.05 -11.24
N ASP A 63 12.69 16.06 -10.83
CA ASP A 63 13.89 15.83 -10.04
C ASP A 63 13.59 15.12 -8.71
N TRP A 64 14.42 14.13 -8.40
CA TRP A 64 14.19 13.26 -7.27
C TRP A 64 14.35 13.96 -5.92
N GLU A 65 15.45 14.70 -5.70
CA GLU A 65 15.77 15.25 -4.37
C GLU A 65 14.94 16.50 -4.06
N THR A 66 14.67 17.32 -5.07
CA THR A 66 13.98 18.60 -4.89
C THR A 66 12.46 18.48 -5.01
N THR A 67 11.95 17.45 -5.72
CA THR A 67 10.53 17.38 -6.08
C THR A 67 9.87 16.07 -5.67
N LEU A 68 10.29 14.93 -6.23
CA LEU A 68 9.58 13.65 -6.02
C LEU A 68 9.66 13.18 -4.56
N LYS A 69 10.87 13.05 -4.00
CA LYS A 69 11.08 12.56 -2.63
C LYS A 69 10.42 13.44 -1.58
N PRO A 70 10.52 14.80 -1.61
CA PRO A 70 9.76 15.65 -0.71
C PRO A 70 8.24 15.43 -0.76
N ARG A 71 7.66 15.30 -1.97
CA ARG A 71 6.22 15.03 -2.16
C ARG A 71 5.80 13.68 -1.58
N LEU A 72 6.58 12.62 -1.86
CA LEU A 72 6.35 11.27 -1.30
C LEU A 72 6.31 11.31 0.23
N ARG A 73 7.34 11.94 0.83
CA ARG A 73 7.45 12.05 2.29
C ARG A 73 6.36 12.92 2.90
N GLU A 74 5.95 13.99 2.23
CA GLU A 74 4.85 14.85 2.69
C GLU A 74 3.53 14.08 2.75
N ARG A 75 3.20 13.33 1.69
CA ARG A 75 2.01 12.48 1.67
C ARG A 75 2.04 11.45 2.81
N LEU A 76 3.16 10.75 2.98
CA LEU A 76 3.34 9.78 4.08
C LEU A 76 3.17 10.41 5.46
N ARG A 77 3.71 11.63 5.69
CA ARG A 77 3.52 12.39 6.93
C ARG A 77 2.07 12.75 7.20
N ASN A 78 1.22 12.79 6.18
CA ASN A 78 -0.22 13.05 6.30
C ASN A 78 -1.07 11.77 6.37
N SER A 79 -0.45 10.59 6.24
CA SER A 79 -1.13 9.30 6.25
C SER A 79 -1.14 8.65 7.63
N LYS A 80 -2.15 7.83 7.91
CA LYS A 80 -2.27 7.00 9.11
C LYS A 80 -1.81 5.56 8.90
N ASN A 81 -1.72 5.10 7.66
CA ASN A 81 -1.19 3.79 7.29
C ASN A 81 -0.77 3.76 5.82
N ILE A 82 -0.09 2.68 5.44
CA ILE A 82 0.25 2.36 4.06
C ILE A 82 -0.66 1.23 3.59
N VAL A 83 -1.19 1.36 2.38
CA VAL A 83 -1.88 0.30 1.64
C VAL A 83 -0.94 -0.13 0.51
N LEU A 84 -0.24 -1.24 0.72
CA LEU A 84 0.75 -1.76 -0.22
C LEU A 84 0.11 -2.83 -1.11
N PHE A 85 0.15 -2.63 -2.43
CA PHE A 85 -0.14 -3.70 -3.39
C PHE A 85 1.16 -4.43 -3.74
N LEU A 86 1.15 -5.74 -3.56
CA LEU A 86 2.30 -6.60 -3.86
C LEU A 86 1.86 -7.76 -4.77
N SER A 87 2.40 -7.80 -5.98
CA SER A 87 2.02 -8.75 -7.04
C SER A 87 3.25 -9.36 -7.71
N ALA A 88 3.05 -10.34 -8.59
CA ALA A 88 4.12 -10.87 -9.43
C ALA A 88 4.77 -9.79 -10.32
N ASN A 89 4.05 -8.71 -10.64
CA ASN A 89 4.56 -7.59 -11.44
C ASN A 89 5.45 -6.63 -10.62
N THR A 90 5.42 -6.71 -9.29
CA THR A 90 6.20 -5.79 -8.46
C THR A 90 7.70 -5.93 -8.75
N VAL A 91 8.35 -4.77 -8.95
CA VAL A 91 9.80 -4.62 -9.06
C VAL A 91 10.24 -3.52 -8.10
N ASN A 92 11.44 -3.66 -7.54
CA ASN A 92 12.04 -2.68 -6.65
C ASN A 92 12.38 -1.39 -7.41
N SER A 93 11.49 -0.38 -7.35
CA SER A 93 11.71 0.94 -7.94
C SER A 93 12.25 1.94 -6.92
N ARG A 94 12.92 2.99 -7.39
CA ARG A 94 13.49 4.04 -6.52
C ARG A 94 12.41 4.67 -5.63
N ALA A 95 11.27 4.99 -6.24
CA ALA A 95 10.17 5.65 -5.56
C ALA A 95 9.46 4.73 -4.57
N LEU A 96 9.15 3.49 -4.96
CA LEU A 96 8.53 2.50 -4.06
C LEU A 96 9.44 2.16 -2.88
N ARG A 97 10.75 2.07 -3.11
CA ARG A 97 11.72 1.83 -2.04
C ARG A 97 11.71 2.96 -1.00
N GLU A 98 11.71 4.20 -1.44
CA GLU A 98 11.64 5.38 -0.55
C GLU A 98 10.32 5.43 0.22
N GLU A 99 9.20 5.11 -0.43
CA GLU A 99 7.88 5.10 0.20
C GLU A 99 7.83 4.13 1.38
N ILE A 100 8.35 2.92 1.18
CA ILE A 100 8.38 1.90 2.21
C ILE A 100 9.42 2.21 3.28
N ASP A 101 10.63 2.61 2.89
CA ASP A 101 11.69 2.94 3.85
C ASP A 101 11.24 4.09 4.77
N TYR A 102 10.88 5.23 4.20
CA TYR A 102 10.44 6.38 4.97
C TYR A 102 9.14 6.10 5.72
N GLY A 103 8.19 5.42 5.09
CA GLY A 103 6.90 5.09 5.69
C GLY A 103 7.02 4.19 6.91
N ILE A 104 7.83 3.13 6.86
CA ILE A 104 8.02 2.19 7.96
C ILE A 104 9.09 2.67 8.92
N ASN A 105 10.30 2.97 8.44
CA ASN A 105 11.46 3.21 9.31
C ASN A 105 11.51 4.61 9.90
N ASN A 106 10.84 5.60 9.29
CA ASN A 106 10.82 6.97 9.80
C ASN A 106 9.45 7.38 10.35
N GLN A 107 8.37 6.99 9.69
CA GLN A 107 7.00 7.35 10.08
C GLN A 107 6.30 6.27 10.90
N GLU A 108 6.90 5.08 11.02
CA GLU A 108 6.37 3.91 11.73
C GLU A 108 4.93 3.58 11.38
N LEU A 109 4.58 3.76 10.11
CA LEU A 109 3.25 3.52 9.60
C LEU A 109 2.95 2.02 9.57
N PRO A 110 1.82 1.57 10.13
CA PRO A 110 1.35 0.21 9.92
C PRO A 110 1.00 -0.01 8.44
N VAL A 111 1.10 -1.25 7.97
CA VAL A 111 0.95 -1.59 6.54
C VAL A 111 -0.18 -2.59 6.34
N ILE A 112 -1.13 -2.27 5.47
CA ILE A 112 -2.11 -3.23 4.94
C ILE A 112 -1.56 -3.69 3.59
N VAL A 113 -1.17 -4.95 3.48
CA VAL A 113 -0.61 -5.57 2.28
C VAL A 113 -1.71 -6.33 1.56
N ILE A 114 -2.03 -5.90 0.35
CA ILE A 114 -3.02 -6.51 -0.53
C ILE A 114 -2.27 -7.29 -1.61
N TYR A 115 -2.64 -8.56 -1.79
CA TYR A 115 -2.08 -9.43 -2.83
C TYR A 115 -3.09 -9.60 -3.97
N PRO A 116 -2.94 -8.87 -5.09
CA PRO A 116 -3.99 -8.77 -6.10
C PRO A 116 -4.30 -10.04 -6.88
N GLU A 117 -3.32 -10.94 -6.97
CA GLU A 117 -3.44 -12.22 -7.68
C GLU A 117 -4.09 -13.32 -6.84
N TYR A 118 -4.41 -12.99 -5.59
CA TYR A 118 -5.06 -13.87 -4.64
C TYR A 118 -6.47 -13.34 -4.40
N ALA A 119 -7.47 -14.08 -4.89
CA ALA A 119 -8.87 -13.66 -4.84
C ALA A 119 -9.65 -14.20 -3.62
N THR A 120 -9.10 -15.18 -2.89
CA THR A 120 -9.76 -15.76 -1.72
C THR A 120 -8.78 -15.97 -0.58
N LYS A 121 -9.32 -16.24 0.62
CA LYS A 121 -8.51 -16.57 1.78
C LYS A 121 -7.71 -17.86 1.58
N GLU A 122 -8.30 -18.86 0.93
CA GLU A 122 -7.69 -20.16 0.65
C GLU A 122 -6.58 -20.05 -0.40
N SER A 123 -6.64 -19.06 -1.29
CA SER A 123 -5.53 -18.80 -2.19
C SER A 123 -4.35 -18.20 -1.44
N LEU A 124 -4.58 -17.40 -0.40
CA LEU A 124 -3.53 -16.74 0.40
C LEU A 124 -2.90 -17.65 1.49
N LEU A 125 -3.70 -18.53 2.10
CA LEU A 125 -3.31 -19.27 3.30
C LEU A 125 -3.17 -20.78 3.07
N THR A 126 -2.24 -21.40 3.79
CA THR A 126 -2.15 -22.86 3.99
C THR A 126 -2.06 -23.12 5.49
N ASN A 127 -2.97 -23.94 6.03
CA ASN A 127 -3.07 -24.26 7.46
C ASN A 127 -3.13 -23.03 8.38
N GLY A 128 -3.72 -21.93 7.92
CA GLY A 128 -3.81 -20.68 8.68
C GLY A 128 -2.51 -19.86 8.69
N TYR A 129 -1.53 -20.17 7.84
CA TYR A 129 -0.32 -19.39 7.65
C TYR A 129 -0.24 -18.89 6.20
N LEU A 130 0.46 -17.78 5.97
CA LEU A 130 0.74 -17.29 4.61
C LEU A 130 1.53 -18.35 3.82
N LYS A 131 1.11 -18.62 2.59
CA LYS A 131 1.82 -19.51 1.68
C LYS A 131 3.21 -19.00 1.37
N ASP A 132 4.14 -19.89 1.12
CA ASP A 132 5.50 -19.50 0.73
C ASP A 132 5.54 -18.76 -0.61
N SER A 133 4.58 -19.04 -1.52
CA SER A 133 4.38 -18.27 -2.76
C SER A 133 3.99 -16.80 -2.51
N VAL A 134 3.35 -16.52 -1.38
CA VAL A 134 3.01 -15.15 -0.96
C VAL A 134 4.25 -14.49 -0.35
N LYS A 135 4.97 -15.22 0.51
CA LYS A 135 6.21 -14.73 1.14
C LYS A 135 7.31 -14.43 0.12
N SER A 136 7.41 -15.22 -0.95
CA SER A 136 8.38 -14.97 -2.04
C SER A 136 8.14 -13.65 -2.76
N LEU A 137 6.95 -13.06 -2.67
CA LEU A 137 6.71 -11.72 -3.21
C LEU A 137 7.41 -10.64 -2.38
N TRP A 138 7.72 -10.88 -1.10
CA TRP A 138 8.48 -9.94 -0.27
C TRP A 138 9.90 -9.72 -0.81
N ASP A 139 10.48 -10.73 -1.46
CA ASP A 139 11.81 -10.61 -2.09
C ASP A 139 11.83 -9.66 -3.30
N LYS A 140 10.66 -9.37 -3.90
CA LYS A 140 10.53 -8.34 -4.95
C LYS A 140 10.67 -6.92 -4.42
N LEU A 141 10.47 -6.73 -3.12
CA LEU A 141 10.62 -5.45 -2.44
C LEU A 141 11.43 -5.63 -1.13
N PRO A 142 12.76 -5.85 -1.23
CA PRO A 142 13.60 -6.20 -0.08
C PRO A 142 13.46 -5.24 1.11
N ILE A 143 13.34 -3.94 0.85
CA ILE A 143 13.16 -2.93 1.90
C ILE A 143 11.90 -3.17 2.74
N PHE A 144 10.83 -3.70 2.14
CA PHE A 144 9.62 -4.08 2.87
C PHE A 144 9.90 -5.32 3.71
N ARG A 145 10.43 -6.39 3.11
CA ARG A 145 10.79 -7.64 3.81
C ARG A 145 11.65 -7.37 5.04
N ASP A 146 12.65 -6.51 4.90
CA ASP A 146 13.65 -6.25 5.92
C ASP A 146 13.16 -5.26 7.00
N SER A 147 12.07 -4.53 6.73
CA SER A 147 11.52 -3.51 7.66
C SER A 147 10.16 -3.87 8.27
N MET A 148 9.40 -4.79 7.67
CA MET A 148 8.02 -5.08 8.08
C MET A 148 7.88 -5.55 9.52
N SER A 149 8.93 -6.14 10.11
CA SER A 149 8.95 -6.57 11.52
C SER A 149 8.93 -5.41 12.54
N LYS A 150 9.06 -4.15 12.08
CA LYS A 150 9.08 -2.96 12.94
C LYS A 150 7.69 -2.35 13.18
N VAL A 151 6.69 -2.77 12.41
CA VAL A 151 5.32 -2.24 12.46
C VAL A 151 4.32 -3.38 12.30
N PRO A 152 3.05 -3.25 12.73
CA PRO A 152 2.07 -4.28 12.45
C PRO A 152 1.71 -4.29 10.97
N THR A 153 1.76 -5.46 10.35
CA THR A 153 1.35 -5.65 8.95
C THR A 153 0.12 -6.56 8.86
N LEU A 154 -0.88 -6.16 8.07
CA LEU A 154 -2.08 -6.96 7.81
C LEU A 154 -2.05 -7.46 6.37
N HIS A 155 -2.00 -8.77 6.18
CA HIS A 155 -1.91 -9.42 4.89
C HIS A 155 -3.27 -9.95 4.44
N ILE A 156 -3.77 -9.47 3.30
CA ILE A 156 -5.12 -9.78 2.79
C ILE A 156 -5.15 -10.04 1.29
N HIS A 157 -6.15 -10.82 0.86
CA HIS A 157 -6.48 -11.05 -0.55
C HIS A 157 -7.31 -9.87 -1.11
N LEU A 158 -7.42 -9.79 -2.44
CA LEU A 158 -8.13 -8.69 -3.11
C LEU A 158 -9.64 -8.94 -3.12
N GLU A 159 -10.33 -8.50 -2.07
CA GLU A 159 -11.79 -8.51 -1.97
C GLU A 159 -12.28 -7.22 -1.32
N LYS A 160 -13.32 -6.58 -1.89
CA LYS A 160 -13.83 -5.27 -1.43
C LYS A 160 -14.18 -5.28 0.06
N SER A 161 -14.95 -6.27 0.51
CA SER A 161 -15.41 -6.41 1.90
C SER A 161 -14.25 -6.54 2.90
N ILE A 162 -13.20 -7.26 2.51
CA ILE A 162 -12.01 -7.51 3.33
C ILE A 162 -11.12 -6.27 3.40
N ILE A 163 -10.96 -5.56 2.28
CA ILE A 163 -10.23 -4.28 2.24
C ILE A 163 -10.95 -3.22 3.06
N GLU A 164 -12.28 -3.14 2.95
CA GLU A 164 -13.10 -2.25 3.78
C GLU A 164 -12.92 -2.54 5.27
N ARG A 165 -12.98 -3.83 5.65
CA ARG A 165 -12.72 -4.27 7.03
C ARG A 165 -11.31 -3.90 7.49
N ALA A 166 -10.30 -4.03 6.62
CA ALA A 166 -8.90 -3.70 6.93
C ALA A 166 -8.70 -2.21 7.13
N LEU A 167 -9.28 -1.38 6.25
CA LEU A 167 -9.21 0.07 6.33
C LEU A 167 -9.94 0.64 7.55
N ASN A 168 -11.01 -0.01 8.02
CA ASN A 168 -11.72 0.33 9.26
C ASN A 168 -11.02 -0.20 10.53
N ASN A 169 -10.02 -1.06 10.42
CA ASN A 169 -9.36 -1.66 11.57
C ASN A 169 -8.37 -0.68 12.21
N THR A 170 -8.74 -0.13 13.36
CA THR A 170 -7.93 0.85 14.10
C THR A 170 -6.57 0.31 14.53
N ASN A 171 -6.43 -1.02 14.71
CA ASN A 171 -5.15 -1.65 15.04
C ASN A 171 -4.08 -1.50 13.94
N PHE A 172 -4.48 -1.06 12.74
CA PHE A 172 -3.58 -0.76 11.62
C PHE A 172 -3.68 0.72 11.22
N MET A 173 -3.81 1.60 12.21
CA MET A 173 -3.69 3.06 12.08
C MET A 173 -2.64 3.57 13.06
N LEU A 174 -1.81 4.53 12.64
CA LEU A 174 -0.63 4.99 13.39
C LEU A 174 -0.90 5.29 14.87
N SER A 175 -1.99 5.98 15.18
CA SER A 175 -2.34 6.41 16.55
C SER A 175 -2.79 5.27 17.46
N THR A 176 -3.21 4.15 16.89
CA THR A 176 -3.86 3.02 17.59
C THR A 176 -3.26 1.68 17.16
N LYS A 177 -2.05 1.71 16.59
CA LYS A 177 -1.40 0.53 16.01
C LYS A 177 -1.10 -0.49 17.11
N ARG A 178 -1.36 -1.75 16.79
CA ARG A 178 -0.99 -2.88 17.66
C ARG A 178 0.51 -3.19 17.58
N ASP A 179 0.96 -4.15 18.37
CA ASP A 179 2.35 -4.62 18.36
C ASP A 179 2.80 -5.09 16.98
N ALA A 180 4.08 -4.86 16.68
CA ALA A 180 4.67 -5.24 15.41
C ALA A 180 4.71 -6.77 15.26
N ASP A 181 3.95 -7.28 14.30
CA ASP A 181 3.90 -8.68 13.90
C ASP A 181 3.18 -8.79 12.54
N ILE A 182 3.20 -9.99 11.97
CA ILE A 182 2.54 -10.36 10.72
C ILE A 182 1.14 -10.87 11.05
N TYR A 183 0.12 -10.10 10.66
CA TYR A 183 -1.28 -10.42 10.91
C TYR A 183 -2.01 -10.85 9.64
N ILE A 184 -2.99 -11.72 9.85
CA ILE A 184 -3.94 -12.21 8.86
C ILE A 184 -5.33 -12.29 9.50
N TYR A 185 -6.39 -12.28 8.69
CA TYR A 185 -7.71 -12.60 9.21
C TYR A 185 -7.85 -14.11 9.44
N LYS A 186 -7.92 -14.51 10.71
CA LYS A 186 -8.21 -15.90 11.11
C LYS A 186 -9.65 -16.29 10.74
N SER A 187 -9.87 -17.60 10.65
CA SER A 187 -11.21 -18.20 10.47
C SER A 187 -12.01 -18.09 11.76
#